data_AF-K3WYQ9-F1
#
_entry.id   AF-K3WYQ9-F1
#
_cell.length_a   1.000
_cell.length_b   1.000
_cell.length_c   1.000
_cell.angle_alpha   90.00
_cell.angle_beta   90.00
_cell.angle_gamma   90.00
#
_symmetry.space_group_name_H-M   'P 1'
#
loop_
_entity.id
_entity.type
_entity.pdbx_description
1 polymer ?
#
loop_
_entity_poly.entity_id
_entity_poly.type
_entity_poly.pdbx_seq_one_letter_code
_entity_poly.pdbx_strand_id
1 'polypeptide(L)'
;MPPEAGLPLPEEQALGQPEKPIAGANRIVLPPVINLSIERLQCDGVFLLEDSMTLYLWVGRSAPAAFLTSLFGFHTMDGVDCRQVKLLAPHDDTSRRIDSILTAIRQDRRPYMNLVVMREGDPTEGRSSGNWSKTEPVSMVARTPTRNTSDTSVD
;
A
#
# COMPACT_ATOMS: atom_id res chain seq x y z
N MET A 1 -0.35 -7.89 2.83
CA MET A 1 -1.64 -7.38 2.39
C MET A 1 -2.67 -8.42 2.75
N PRO A 2 -3.83 -8.06 3.32
CA PRO A 2 -4.90 -9.02 3.56
C PRO A 2 -5.29 -9.76 2.27
N PRO A 3 -5.65 -11.06 2.32
CA PRO A 3 -5.92 -11.88 1.14
C PRO A 3 -7.09 -11.37 0.27
N GLU A 4 -7.97 -10.55 0.81
CA GLU A 4 -9.07 -9.90 0.10
C GLU A 4 -8.69 -8.59 -0.61
N ALA A 5 -7.59 -7.94 -0.21
CA ALA A 5 -7.33 -6.57 -0.63
C ALA A 5 -6.90 -6.55 -2.10
N GLY A 6 -7.44 -5.59 -2.85
CA GLY A 6 -7.29 -5.49 -4.28
C GLY A 6 -8.17 -6.44 -5.10
N LEU A 7 -9.08 -7.18 -4.45
CA LEU A 7 -10.11 -7.98 -5.12
C LEU A 7 -11.49 -7.29 -5.00
N PRO A 8 -12.39 -7.47 -5.99
CA PRO A 8 -13.78 -7.05 -5.86
C PRO A 8 -14.46 -7.70 -4.67
N LEU A 9 -15.30 -6.95 -3.95
CA LEU A 9 -16.15 -7.51 -2.91
C LEU A 9 -17.21 -8.45 -3.54
N PRO A 10 -17.27 -9.74 -3.17
CA PRO A 10 -18.30 -10.66 -3.66
C PRO A 10 -19.71 -10.17 -3.31
N GLU A 11 -20.67 -10.33 -4.23
CA GLU A 11 -22.05 -9.85 -4.06
C GLU A 11 -22.73 -10.40 -2.80
N GLU A 12 -22.48 -11.67 -2.46
CA GLU A 12 -23.03 -12.34 -1.27
C GLU A 12 -22.53 -11.74 0.05
N GLN A 13 -21.37 -11.08 0.05
CA GLN A 13 -20.78 -10.44 1.25
C GLN A 13 -21.18 -8.97 1.38
N ALA A 14 -21.88 -8.41 0.38
CA ALA A 14 -22.38 -7.04 0.40
C ALA A 14 -23.61 -6.86 1.32
N LEU A 15 -24.35 -7.94 1.60
CA LEU A 15 -25.60 -7.91 2.34
C LEU A 15 -25.36 -8.25 3.83
N GLY A 16 -24.84 -7.29 4.60
CA GLY A 16 -24.86 -7.37 6.08
C GLY A 16 -23.52 -7.30 6.83
N GLN A 17 -22.41 -6.98 6.18
CA GLN A 17 -21.16 -6.66 6.90
C GLN A 17 -21.00 -5.15 7.10
N PRO A 18 -20.72 -4.69 8.33
CA PRO A 18 -20.32 -3.30 8.54
C PRO A 18 -18.91 -3.07 7.97
N GLU A 19 -18.75 -1.98 7.22
CA GLU A 19 -17.54 -1.13 7.18
C GLU A 19 -16.26 -1.70 6.54
N LYS A 20 -16.34 -2.63 5.57
CA LYS A 20 -15.13 -2.94 4.78
C LYS A 20 -14.88 -1.80 3.78
N PRO A 21 -13.74 -1.10 3.84
CA PRO A 21 -13.49 0.01 2.93
C PRO A 21 -13.38 -0.54 1.51
N ILE A 22 -14.18 0.03 0.60
CA ILE A 22 -14.17 -0.31 -0.83
C ILE A 22 -13.97 0.96 -1.65
N ALA A 23 -13.45 0.81 -2.87
CA ALA A 23 -13.36 1.90 -3.82
C ALA A 23 -13.67 1.48 -5.25
N GLY A 24 -14.01 2.46 -6.07
CA GLY A 24 -14.19 2.33 -7.51
C GLY A 24 -15.46 1.59 -7.93
N ALA A 25 -15.74 1.62 -9.23
CA ALA A 25 -16.93 1.00 -9.81
C ALA A 25 -16.97 -0.53 -9.59
N ASN A 26 -15.80 -1.16 -9.52
CA ASN A 26 -15.66 -2.60 -9.30
C ASN A 26 -15.68 -3.00 -7.81
N ARG A 27 -15.97 -2.06 -6.90
CA ARG A 27 -16.07 -2.31 -5.45
C ARG A 27 -14.85 -3.04 -4.90
N ILE A 28 -13.66 -2.55 -5.26
CA ILE A 28 -12.38 -3.14 -4.88
C ILE A 28 -12.19 -2.96 -3.38
N VAL A 29 -11.94 -4.06 -2.67
CA VAL A 29 -11.66 -4.05 -1.25
C VAL A 29 -10.32 -3.36 -1.00
N LEU A 30 -10.37 -2.28 -0.23
CA LEU A 30 -9.20 -1.55 0.21
C LEU A 30 -8.53 -2.24 1.41
N PRO A 31 -7.21 -2.16 1.52
CA PRO A 31 -6.50 -2.55 2.74
C PRO A 31 -6.95 -1.70 3.94
N PRO A 32 -6.67 -2.16 5.18
CA PRO A 32 -7.03 -1.44 6.40
C PRO A 32 -6.40 -0.04 6.43
N VAL A 33 -7.26 0.96 6.61
CA VAL A 33 -6.84 2.34 6.84
C VAL A 33 -6.33 2.45 8.27
N ILE A 34 -5.12 2.99 8.42
CA ILE A 34 -4.48 3.23 9.70
C ILE A 34 -4.21 4.72 9.84
N ASN A 35 -4.48 5.31 11.00
CA ASN A 35 -4.01 6.67 11.28
C ASN A 35 -2.48 6.66 11.27
N LEU A 36 -1.88 7.46 10.41
CA LEU A 36 -0.45 7.48 10.20
C LEU A 36 0.21 8.55 11.07
N SER A 37 0.90 8.11 12.11
CA SER A 37 2.04 8.84 12.66
C SER A 37 3.32 8.24 12.07
N ILE A 38 4.40 9.02 12.01
CA ILE A 38 5.72 8.52 11.58
C ILE A 38 6.11 7.26 12.38
N GLU A 39 5.73 7.20 13.65
CA GLU A 39 5.95 6.06 14.56
C GLU A 39 5.28 4.75 14.11
N ARG A 40 4.26 4.82 13.23
CA ARG A 40 3.55 3.65 12.72
C ARG A 40 4.09 3.14 11.38
N LEU A 41 4.98 3.89 10.72
CA LEU A 41 5.68 3.43 9.53
C LEU A 41 6.75 2.41 9.95
N GLN A 42 6.41 1.14 9.81
CA GLN A 42 7.33 0.06 10.12
C GLN A 42 8.29 -0.15 8.95
N CYS A 43 9.56 -0.41 9.26
CA CYS A 43 10.62 -0.57 8.26
C CYS A 43 10.41 -1.79 7.34
N ASP A 44 9.60 -2.77 7.75
CA ASP A 44 9.27 -3.98 7.00
C ASP A 44 8.00 -3.84 6.13
N GLY A 45 7.44 -2.63 6.03
CA GLY A 45 6.18 -2.38 5.36
C GLY A 45 6.29 -1.55 4.08
N VAL A 46 5.24 -1.61 3.27
CA VAL A 46 4.96 -0.66 2.19
C VAL A 46 3.60 -0.04 2.44
N PHE A 47 3.54 1.29 2.36
CA PHE A 47 2.38 2.09 2.72
C PHE A 47 1.98 3.02 1.58
N LEU A 48 0.70 3.03 1.22
CA LEU A 48 0.12 4.03 0.30
C LEU A 48 -0.50 5.14 1.11
N LEU A 49 -0.33 6.34 0.60
CA LEU A 49 -0.55 7.62 1.25
C LEU A 49 -1.22 8.50 0.23
N GLU A 50 -2.22 9.23 0.64
CA GLU A 50 -2.96 10.11 -0.25
C GLU A 50 -3.01 11.50 0.39
N ASP A 51 -2.64 12.51 -0.39
CA ASP A 51 -3.15 13.85 -0.18
C ASP A 51 -4.11 14.21 -1.32
N SER A 52 -4.78 15.36 -1.25
CA SER A 52 -5.79 15.77 -2.23
C SER A 52 -5.30 15.87 -3.70
N MET A 53 -4.00 15.70 -3.96
CA MET A 53 -3.38 15.82 -5.28
C MET A 53 -2.48 14.64 -5.66
N THR A 54 -1.88 13.94 -4.70
CA THR A 54 -0.76 13.02 -4.91
C THR A 54 -0.93 11.76 -4.08
N LEU A 55 -0.64 10.62 -4.71
CA LEU A 55 -0.47 9.34 -4.03
C LEU A 55 1.01 9.13 -3.75
N TYR A 56 1.39 8.87 -2.51
CA TYR A 56 2.75 8.48 -2.15
C TYR A 56 2.80 7.01 -1.77
N LEU A 57 3.75 6.28 -2.33
CA LEU A 57 4.05 4.92 -1.95
C LEU A 57 5.35 4.93 -1.15
N TRP A 58 5.23 4.90 0.17
CA TRP A 58 6.37 4.82 1.07
C TRP A 58 6.82 3.37 1.22
N VAL A 59 8.11 3.15 1.08
CA VAL A 59 8.76 1.84 1.13
C VAL A 59 9.74 1.82 2.28
N GLY A 60 9.50 0.94 3.25
CA GLY A 60 10.40 0.73 4.38
C GLY A 60 11.73 0.15 3.93
N ARG A 61 12.80 0.46 4.67
CA ARG A 61 14.15 -0.01 4.35
C ARG A 61 14.30 -1.54 4.32
N SER A 62 13.43 -2.25 5.01
CA SER A 62 13.39 -3.71 5.14
C SER A 62 12.16 -4.31 4.45
N ALA A 63 11.55 -3.58 3.50
CA ALA A 63 10.40 -4.07 2.76
C ALA A 63 10.71 -5.42 2.08
N PRO A 64 9.75 -6.37 2.03
CA PRO A 64 9.99 -7.70 1.51
C PRO A 64 10.45 -7.67 0.04
N ALA A 65 11.60 -8.28 -0.25
CA ALA A 65 12.18 -8.30 -1.60
C ALA A 65 11.22 -8.85 -2.67
N ALA A 66 10.40 -9.85 -2.32
CA ALA A 66 9.38 -10.40 -3.22
C ALA A 66 8.34 -9.34 -3.62
N PHE A 67 7.96 -8.47 -2.69
CA PHE A 67 7.02 -7.37 -2.94
C PHE A 67 7.68 -6.28 -3.80
N LEU A 68 8.93 -5.91 -3.53
CA LEU A 68 9.68 -4.96 -4.36
C LEU A 68 9.88 -5.48 -5.79
N THR A 69 10.14 -6.77 -5.94
CA THR A 69 10.31 -7.40 -7.25
C THR A 69 9.03 -7.35 -8.05
N SER A 70 7.90 -7.67 -7.41
CA SER A 70 6.56 -7.59 -8.00
C SER A 70 6.19 -6.17 -8.43
N LEU A 71 6.53 -5.15 -7.63
CA LEU A 71 6.13 -3.77 -7.91
C LEU A 71 7.08 -3.05 -8.87
N PHE A 72 8.39 -3.26 -8.74
CA PHE A 72 9.39 -2.43 -9.40
C PHE A 72 10.42 -3.23 -10.20
N GLY A 73 10.45 -4.56 -10.06
CA GLY A 73 11.39 -5.43 -10.78
C GLY A 73 12.77 -5.56 -10.12
N PHE A 74 12.97 -5.00 -8.93
CA PHE A 74 14.21 -5.09 -8.18
C PHE A 74 13.99 -5.61 -6.76
N HIS A 75 15.05 -6.15 -6.14
CA HIS A 75 14.97 -6.81 -4.83
C HIS A 75 15.20 -5.88 -3.63
N THR A 76 15.71 -4.67 -3.86
CA THR A 76 16.01 -3.66 -2.82
C THR A 76 15.85 -2.26 -3.39
N MET A 77 15.48 -1.30 -2.53
CA MET A 77 15.49 0.12 -2.86
C MET A 77 16.89 0.76 -2.70
N ASP A 78 17.92 -0.01 -2.33
CA ASP A 78 19.27 0.54 -2.05
C ASP A 78 19.92 1.07 -3.31
N GLY A 79 20.38 2.32 -3.27
CA GLY A 79 21.00 2.98 -4.43
C GLY A 79 20.02 3.33 -5.57
N VAL A 80 18.72 3.17 -5.34
CA VAL A 80 17.67 3.50 -6.32
C VAL A 80 17.26 4.96 -6.18
N ASP A 81 17.22 5.70 -7.30
CA ASP A 81 16.63 7.04 -7.32
C ASP A 81 15.11 6.95 -7.31
N CYS A 82 14.49 7.19 -6.15
CA CYS A 82 13.04 7.16 -5.93
C CYS A 82 12.24 8.01 -6.94
N ARG A 83 12.83 9.06 -7.50
CA ARG A 83 12.16 9.96 -8.48
C ARG A 83 11.97 9.31 -9.85
N GLN A 84 12.76 8.27 -10.14
CA GLN A 84 12.70 7.53 -11.40
C GLN A 84 11.92 6.22 -11.27
N VAL A 85 11.60 5.80 -10.05
CA VAL A 85 10.87 4.57 -9.80
C VAL A 85 9.43 4.70 -10.28
N LYS A 86 9.00 3.71 -11.07
CA LYS A 86 7.62 3.54 -11.53
C LYS A 86 7.19 2.12 -11.25
N LEU A 87 5.89 1.93 -11.05
CA LEU A 87 5.33 0.58 -10.99
C LEU A 87 5.49 -0.12 -12.34
N LEU A 88 5.83 -1.39 -12.29
CA LEU A 88 5.76 -2.28 -13.43
C LEU A 88 4.31 -2.48 -13.86
N ALA A 89 4.12 -2.82 -15.13
CA ALA A 89 2.82 -3.29 -15.60
C ALA A 89 2.41 -4.53 -14.76
N PRO A 90 1.12 -4.65 -14.40
CA PRO A 90 0.64 -5.78 -13.61
C PRO A 90 0.94 -7.11 -14.29
N HIS A 91 1.65 -8.01 -13.61
CA HIS A 91 2.10 -9.28 -14.18
C HIS A 91 1.87 -10.46 -13.23
N ASP A 92 1.87 -10.23 -11.93
CA ASP A 92 1.58 -11.22 -10.89
C ASP A 92 0.34 -10.82 -10.05
N ASP A 93 -0.02 -11.63 -9.06
CA ASP A 93 -1.18 -11.38 -8.20
C ASP A 93 -1.01 -10.10 -7.37
N THR A 94 0.17 -9.88 -6.81
CA THR A 94 0.48 -8.72 -5.96
C THR A 94 0.38 -7.41 -6.74
N SER A 95 1.06 -7.31 -7.88
CA SER A 95 1.05 -6.12 -8.74
C SER A 95 -0.35 -5.82 -9.30
N ARG A 96 -1.13 -6.86 -9.68
CA ARG A 96 -2.53 -6.69 -10.11
C ARG A 96 -3.44 -6.15 -9.01
N ARG A 97 -3.28 -6.62 -7.78
CA ARG A 97 -4.06 -6.12 -6.65
C ARG A 97 -3.74 -4.67 -6.32
N ILE A 98 -2.46 -4.31 -6.34
CA ILE A 98 -2.03 -2.92 -6.11
C ILE A 98 -2.54 -1.99 -7.22
N ASP A 99 -2.43 -2.41 -8.49
CA ASP A 99 -2.97 -1.65 -9.62
C ASP A 99 -4.49 -1.48 -9.53
N SER A 100 -5.21 -2.53 -9.12
CA SER A 100 -6.66 -2.48 -8.89
C SER A 100 -7.02 -1.49 -7.79
N ILE A 101 -6.26 -1.47 -6.68
CA ILE A 101 -6.45 -0.51 -5.58
C ILE A 101 -6.21 0.92 -6.06
N LEU A 102 -5.10 1.18 -6.76
CA LEU A 102 -4.76 2.51 -7.25
C LEU A 102 -5.79 3.03 -8.27
N THR A 103 -6.24 2.14 -9.16
CA THR A 103 -7.28 2.46 -10.16
C THR A 103 -8.60 2.77 -9.46
N ALA A 104 -9.00 1.98 -8.47
CA ALA A 104 -10.21 2.20 -7.70
C ALA A 104 -10.19 3.54 -6.95
N ILE A 105 -9.08 3.87 -6.28
CA ILE A 105 -8.90 5.15 -5.58
C ILE A 105 -8.98 6.32 -6.57
N ARG A 106 -8.34 6.20 -7.75
CA ARG A 106 -8.40 7.23 -8.80
C ARG A 106 -9.80 7.43 -9.38
N GLN A 107 -10.62 6.38 -9.44
CA GLN A 107 -12.01 6.47 -9.88
C GLN A 107 -12.88 7.27 -8.91
N ASP A 108 -12.73 7.03 -7.61
CA ASP A 108 -13.55 7.68 -6.58
C ASP A 108 -13.11 9.10 -6.22
N ARG A 109 -11.84 9.43 -6.48
CA ARG A 109 -11.23 10.70 -6.08
C ARG A 109 -10.92 11.54 -7.31
N ARG A 110 -9.71 11.38 -7.87
CA ARG A 110 -9.26 12.08 -9.08
C ARG A 110 -8.43 11.17 -9.98
N PRO A 111 -8.72 11.15 -11.30
CA PRO A 111 -8.05 10.25 -12.24
C PRO A 111 -6.56 10.57 -12.45
N TYR A 112 -6.15 11.82 -12.20
CA TYR A 112 -4.80 12.32 -12.51
C TYR A 112 -3.85 12.34 -11.31
N MET A 113 -4.15 11.64 -10.21
CA MET A 113 -3.23 11.58 -9.07
C MET A 113 -1.94 10.88 -9.45
N ASN A 114 -0.85 11.64 -9.38
CA ASN A 114 0.51 11.15 -9.61
C ASN A 114 0.90 10.22 -8.46
N LEU A 115 1.53 9.09 -8.80
CA LEU A 115 2.13 8.19 -7.82
C LEU A 115 3.60 8.56 -7.64
N VAL A 116 4.00 8.89 -6.42
CA VAL A 116 5.37 9.21 -6.04
C VAL A 116 5.89 8.11 -5.12
N VAL A 117 7.01 7.49 -5.47
CA VAL A 117 7.66 6.50 -4.61
C VAL A 117 8.59 7.22 -3.65
N MET A 118 8.57 6.83 -2.38
CA MET A 118 9.46 7.33 -1.35
C MET A 118 10.06 6.15 -0.60
N ARG A 119 11.27 6.33 -0.09
CA ARG A 119 11.97 5.35 0.74
C ARG A 119 12.21 5.94 2.12
N GLU A 120 12.15 5.10 3.15
CA GLU A 120 12.64 5.44 4.49
C GLU A 120 14.08 5.97 4.45
N GLY A 121 14.29 7.17 5.01
CA GLY A 121 15.56 7.88 5.06
C GLY A 121 15.90 8.70 3.80
N ASP A 122 15.00 8.78 2.81
CA ASP A 122 15.22 9.63 1.63
C ASP A 122 15.23 11.11 2.04
N PRO A 123 16.17 11.95 1.56
CA PRO A 123 16.15 13.40 1.82
C PRO A 123 14.83 14.10 1.45
N THR A 124 14.00 13.54 0.55
CA THR A 124 12.64 14.06 0.30
C THR A 124 11.66 13.82 1.45
N GLU A 125 11.91 12.83 2.31
CA GLU A 125 11.13 12.55 3.52
C GLU A 125 11.17 13.73 4.49
N GLY A 126 12.33 14.38 4.66
CA GLY A 126 12.50 15.55 5.52
C GLY A 126 11.71 16.79 5.07
N ARG A 127 11.37 16.89 3.78
CA ARG A 127 10.56 18.00 3.25
C ARG A 127 9.06 17.74 3.37
N SER A 128 8.65 16.47 3.30
CA SER A 128 7.25 16.03 3.36
C SER A 128 6.77 15.73 4.78
N SER A 129 7.67 15.42 5.72
CA SER A 129 7.35 15.08 7.11
C SER A 129 6.64 16.23 7.87
N GLY A 130 6.91 17.48 7.51
CA GLY A 130 6.16 18.63 8.04
C GLY A 130 4.73 18.76 7.52
N ASN A 131 4.42 18.14 6.37
CA ASN A 131 3.11 18.16 5.72
C ASN A 131 2.29 16.90 6.05
N TRP A 132 2.97 15.78 6.27
CA TRP A 132 2.39 14.49 6.64
C TRP A 132 1.55 14.52 7.92
N SER A 133 1.99 15.29 8.92
CA SER A 133 1.26 15.45 10.19
C SER A 133 -0.14 16.07 10.01
N LYS A 134 -0.46 16.59 8.81
CA LYS A 134 -1.70 17.29 8.47
C LYS A 134 -2.50 16.61 7.36
N THR A 135 -2.00 15.54 6.76
CA THR A 135 -2.71 14.79 5.70
C THR A 135 -3.60 13.72 6.32
N GLU A 136 -4.88 13.71 5.96
CA GLU A 136 -5.83 12.64 6.29
C GLU A 136 -5.35 11.34 5.60
N PRO A 137 -4.98 10.29 6.35
CA PRO A 137 -4.29 9.15 5.76
C PRO A 137 -5.28 8.15 5.13
N VAL A 138 -5.24 7.98 3.81
CA VAL A 138 -5.82 6.79 3.15
C VAL A 138 -4.75 5.71 3.07
N SER A 139 -4.58 4.98 4.17
CA SER A 139 -3.48 4.04 4.34
C SER A 139 -3.75 2.69 3.70
N MET A 140 -2.82 2.23 2.85
CA MET A 140 -2.71 0.82 2.46
C MET A 140 -1.65 0.14 3.32
N VAL A 141 -1.95 -0.99 3.95
CA VAL A 141 -0.96 -1.84 4.64
C VAL A 141 -0.75 -3.13 3.86
N ALA A 142 0.40 -3.25 3.19
CA ALA A 142 0.84 -4.50 2.60
C ALA A 142 1.88 -5.21 3.49
N ARG A 143 1.45 -5.90 4.55
CA ARG A 143 2.33 -6.81 5.34
C ARG A 143 2.35 -8.21 4.74
N THR A 144 3.50 -8.80 4.40
CA THR A 144 3.56 -10.25 4.17
C THR A 144 3.10 -10.97 5.44
N PRO A 145 2.25 -12.02 5.35
CA PRO A 145 1.89 -12.79 6.53
C PRO A 145 3.17 -13.39 7.10
N THR A 146 3.57 -12.97 8.30
CA THR A 146 4.51 -13.74 9.09
C THR A 146 3.83 -15.07 9.36
N ARG A 147 4.37 -16.13 8.76
CA ARG A 147 4.00 -17.51 9.08
C ARG A 147 4.20 -17.65 10.59
N ASN A 148 3.09 -17.68 11.34
CA ASN A 148 3.11 -17.98 12.76
C ASN A 148 3.59 -19.44 12.87
N THR A 149 4.88 -19.63 13.13
CA THR A 149 5.39 -20.93 13.52
C THR A 149 4.83 -21.22 14.91
N SER A 150 3.78 -22.05 14.89
CA SER A 150 3.27 -22.87 15.98
C SER A 150 4.25 -23.11 17.13
N ASP A 151 3.78 -22.86 18.35
CA ASP A 151 4.03 -23.81 19.44
C ASP A 151 2.80 -23.87 20.36
N THR A 152 1.89 -24.78 20.03
CA THR A 152 0.92 -25.31 21.00
C THR A 152 1.51 -26.64 21.44
N SER A 153 2.33 -26.62 22.48
CA SER A 153 2.65 -27.84 23.22
C SER A 153 1.46 -28.16 24.11
N VAL A 154 0.64 -29.12 23.66
CA VAL A 154 -0.24 -29.91 24.52
C VAL A 154 0.51 -31.19 24.85
N ASP A 155 0.84 -31.31 26.13
CA ASP A 155 1.10 -32.49 26.99
C ASP A 155 2.28 -32.24 27.95
#